data_AF-K2EXU3-F1
#
_entry.id   AF-K2EXU3-F1
#
_cell.length_a   1.000
_cell.length_b   1.000
_cell.length_c   1.000
_cell.angle_alpha   90.00
_cell.angle_beta   90.00
_cell.angle_gamma   90.00
#
_symmetry.space_group_name_H-M   'P 1'
#
loop_
_entity.id
_entity.type
_entity.pdbx_description
1 polymer ?
#
loop_
_entity_poly.entity_id
_entity_poly.type
_entity_poly.pdbx_seq_one_letter_code
_entity_poly.pdbx_strand_id
1 'polypeptide(L)'
;MKVFKYNKKIVSILLFIFLNLSAFKFLPTVGRFQGIVALGIFFVVIPLIYSKFILKNNLTVFRLKIGDIKKGIVLSGISLAISLLILYVVFNYTGFADRYTLPMRVVSDFSYFMYYELVVVLFTSLVYEFFFRGFLMFHLVDDWGWGAILFQWLVFLILVGLNTQFSWGMVPYMIFFPFAGWIAYESKSLFYSLATQSIFIIITDIVLIKTNFLN
;
A
#
# COMPACT_ATOMS: atom_id res chain seq x y z
N MET A 1 -26.99 13.15 3.65
CA MET A 1 -26.18 12.26 4.52
C MET A 1 -27.00 11.00 4.78
N LYS A 2 -26.72 9.88 4.08
CA LYS A 2 -27.44 8.61 4.33
C LYS A 2 -26.95 8.07 5.67
N VAL A 3 -27.86 7.97 6.63
CA VAL A 3 -27.63 7.36 7.95
C VAL A 3 -27.05 5.95 7.75
N PHE A 4 -25.98 5.62 8.48
CA PHE A 4 -25.35 4.29 8.50
C PHE A 4 -26.42 3.23 8.80
N LYS A 5 -26.96 2.60 7.75
CA LYS A 5 -27.87 1.48 7.89
C LYS A 5 -27.04 0.29 8.37
N TYR A 6 -27.41 -0.33 9.48
CA TYR A 6 -26.74 -1.51 10.01
C TYR A 6 -26.67 -2.59 8.93
N ASN A 7 -25.49 -2.76 8.34
CA ASN A 7 -25.26 -3.69 7.25
C ASN A 7 -24.39 -4.83 7.79
N LYS A 8 -25.01 -6.00 8.02
CA LYS A 8 -24.33 -7.21 8.54
C LYS A 8 -23.08 -7.55 7.71
N LYS A 9 -23.09 -7.24 6.41
CA LYS A 9 -21.93 -7.43 5.52
C LYS A 9 -20.75 -6.53 5.91
N ILE A 10 -20.98 -5.24 6.13
CA ILE A 10 -19.94 -4.29 6.54
C ILE A 10 -19.35 -4.69 7.89
N VAL A 11 -20.21 -5.03 8.86
CA VAL A 11 -19.75 -5.48 10.19
C VAL A 11 -18.86 -6.71 10.07
N SER A 12 -19.25 -7.68 9.24
CA SER A 12 -18.44 -8.87 8.97
C SER A 12 -17.09 -8.54 8.35
N ILE A 13 -17.06 -7.62 7.36
CA ILE A 13 -15.82 -7.16 6.71
C ILE A 13 -14.89 -6.48 7.73
N LEU A 14 -15.42 -5.54 8.52
CA LEU A 14 -14.64 -4.81 9.53
C LEU A 14 -14.08 -5.74 10.61
N LEU A 15 -14.89 -6.70 11.07
CA LEU A 15 -14.46 -7.72 12.03
C LEU A 15 -13.36 -8.60 11.42
N PHE A 16 -13.51 -9.02 10.16
CA PHE A 16 -12.49 -9.78 9.46
C PHE A 16 -11.17 -9.01 9.34
N ILE A 17 -11.21 -7.73 8.94
CA ILE A 17 -10.01 -6.88 8.82
C ILE A 17 -9.31 -6.79 10.16
N PHE A 18 -10.05 -6.50 11.23
CA PHE A 18 -9.51 -6.42 12.58
C PHE A 18 -8.83 -7.73 12.99
N LEU A 19 -9.53 -8.86 12.89
CA LEU A 19 -9.00 -10.17 13.26
C LEU A 19 -7.79 -10.58 12.41
N ASN A 20 -7.83 -10.32 11.10
CA ASN A 20 -6.74 -10.66 10.18
C ASN A 20 -5.47 -9.85 10.47
N LEU A 21 -5.59 -8.55 10.70
CA LEU A 21 -4.45 -7.70 11.04
C LEU A 21 -3.90 -8.00 12.43
N SER A 22 -4.76 -8.28 13.42
CA SER A 22 -4.33 -8.74 14.73
C SER A 22 -3.57 -10.06 14.64
N ALA A 23 -4.13 -11.05 13.92
CA ALA A 23 -3.48 -12.35 13.75
C ALA A 23 -2.13 -12.24 13.02
N PHE A 24 -2.05 -11.41 11.96
CA PHE A 24 -0.77 -11.12 11.29
C PHE A 24 0.27 -10.54 12.25
N LYS A 25 -0.14 -9.60 13.11
CA LYS A 25 0.75 -8.95 14.07
C LYS A 25 1.28 -9.91 15.15
N PHE A 26 0.43 -10.80 15.64
CA PHE A 26 0.81 -11.76 16.69
C PHE A 26 1.51 -13.01 16.16
N LEU A 27 1.61 -13.18 14.84
CA LEU A 27 2.32 -14.31 14.25
C LEU A 27 3.84 -14.11 14.40
N PRO A 28 4.54 -14.95 15.18
CA PRO A 28 5.99 -14.85 15.29
C PRO A 28 6.62 -15.27 13.96
N THR A 29 7.43 -14.40 13.37
CA THR A 29 8.24 -14.72 12.20
C THR A 29 9.72 -14.62 12.59
N VAL A 30 10.49 -15.68 12.32
CA VAL A 30 11.89 -15.81 12.74
C VAL A 30 12.85 -15.32 11.65
N GLY A 31 12.35 -15.05 10.43
CA GLY A 31 13.18 -14.56 9.33
C GLY A 31 12.40 -13.92 8.18
N ARG A 32 13.15 -13.32 7.24
CA ARG A 32 12.59 -12.56 6.11
C ARG A 32 11.68 -13.39 5.21
N PHE A 33 12.06 -14.64 4.94
CA PHE A 33 11.24 -15.54 4.12
C PHE A 33 9.88 -15.80 4.76
N GLN A 34 9.85 -16.13 6.06
CA GLN A 34 8.60 -16.31 6.79
C GLN A 34 7.78 -15.01 6.82
N GLY A 35 8.42 -13.85 6.95
CA GLY A 35 7.75 -12.55 6.88
C GLY A 35 7.08 -12.29 5.52
N ILE A 36 7.77 -12.55 4.42
CA ILE A 36 7.23 -12.41 3.05
C ILE A 36 6.06 -13.39 2.83
N VAL A 37 6.20 -14.63 3.26
CA VAL A 37 5.14 -15.65 3.17
C VAL A 37 3.92 -15.24 4.00
N ALA A 38 4.14 -14.79 5.23
CA ALA A 38 3.06 -14.28 6.09
C ALA A 38 2.35 -13.09 5.44
N LEU A 39 3.10 -12.14 4.87
CA LEU A 39 2.55 -11.01 4.14
C LEU A 39 1.66 -11.48 2.98
N GLY A 40 2.14 -12.40 2.13
CA GLY A 40 1.32 -12.96 1.05
C GLY A 40 0.06 -13.69 1.54
N ILE A 41 0.16 -14.48 2.62
CA ILE A 41 -0.97 -15.23 3.16
C ILE A 41 -2.03 -14.29 3.72
N PHE A 42 -1.66 -13.38 4.63
CA PHE A 42 -2.61 -12.54 5.36
C PHE A 42 -3.18 -11.41 4.49
N PHE A 43 -2.42 -10.91 3.52
CA PHE A 43 -2.86 -9.77 2.70
C PHE A 43 -3.39 -10.18 1.34
N VAL A 44 -3.16 -11.42 0.87
CA VAL A 44 -3.67 -11.90 -0.42
C VAL A 44 -4.53 -13.16 -0.26
N VAL A 45 -3.97 -14.25 0.26
CA VAL A 45 -4.64 -15.57 0.27
C VAL A 45 -5.90 -15.57 1.15
N ILE A 46 -5.78 -15.17 2.42
CA ILE A 46 -6.89 -15.15 3.36
C ILE A 46 -8.01 -14.19 2.89
N PRO A 47 -7.73 -12.95 2.46
CA PRO A 47 -8.73 -12.05 1.89
C PRO A 47 -9.43 -12.59 0.64
N LEU A 48 -8.70 -13.29 -0.25
CA LEU A 48 -9.28 -13.97 -1.41
C LEU A 48 -10.27 -15.06 -0.98
N ILE A 49 -9.87 -15.92 -0.05
CA ILE A 49 -10.71 -17.00 0.50
C ILE A 49 -11.95 -16.38 1.15
N TYR A 50 -11.77 -15.38 2.00
CA TYR A 50 -12.87 -14.69 2.68
C TYR A 50 -13.85 -14.07 1.67
N SER A 51 -13.35 -13.35 0.66
CA SER A 51 -14.19 -12.74 -0.36
C SER A 51 -14.97 -13.77 -1.18
N LYS A 52 -14.33 -14.88 -1.55
CA LYS A 52 -14.94 -15.92 -2.39
C LYS A 52 -15.95 -16.79 -1.64
N PHE A 53 -15.60 -17.24 -0.43
CA PHE A 53 -16.40 -18.23 0.29
C PHE A 53 -17.37 -17.63 1.30
N ILE A 54 -16.96 -16.56 2.01
CA ILE A 54 -17.79 -15.94 3.05
C ILE A 54 -18.67 -14.84 2.46
N LEU A 55 -18.08 -13.92 1.69
CA LEU A 55 -18.85 -12.85 1.05
C LEU A 55 -19.56 -13.29 -0.24
N LYS A 56 -19.19 -14.44 -0.81
CA LYS A 56 -19.71 -14.96 -2.09
C LYS A 56 -19.60 -13.95 -3.24
N ASN A 57 -18.58 -13.09 -3.17
CA ASN A 57 -18.31 -12.09 -4.20
C ASN A 57 -17.45 -12.70 -5.32
N ASN A 58 -17.67 -12.23 -6.55
CA ASN A 58 -16.77 -12.52 -7.65
C ASN A 58 -15.42 -11.78 -7.47
N LEU A 59 -14.35 -12.36 -8.02
CA LEU A 59 -13.00 -11.74 -8.01
C LEU A 59 -12.94 -10.40 -8.76
N THR A 60 -13.99 -10.06 -9.50
CA THR A 60 -14.14 -8.76 -10.15
C THR A 60 -14.24 -7.60 -9.17
N VAL A 61 -14.59 -7.83 -7.90
CA VAL A 61 -14.66 -6.79 -6.86
C VAL A 61 -13.29 -6.16 -6.60
N PHE A 62 -12.21 -6.93 -6.74
CA PHE A 62 -10.83 -6.42 -6.58
C PHE A 62 -10.40 -5.47 -7.71
N ARG A 63 -11.22 -5.31 -8.76
CA ARG A 63 -10.94 -4.45 -9.92
C ARG A 63 -9.56 -4.67 -10.55
N LEU A 64 -9.18 -5.93 -10.73
CA LEU A 64 -7.97 -6.38 -11.44
C LEU A 64 -8.09 -6.22 -12.98
N LYS A 65 -8.59 -5.08 -13.43
CA LYS A 65 -8.78 -4.72 -14.84
C LYS A 65 -8.23 -3.32 -15.06
N ILE A 66 -7.90 -2.99 -16.30
CA ILE A 66 -7.27 -1.70 -16.66
C ILE A 66 -8.17 -0.51 -16.29
N GLY A 67 -9.49 -0.64 -16.33
CA GLY A 67 -10.39 0.44 -15.90
C GLY A 67 -10.36 1.65 -16.84
N ASP A 68 -10.47 2.86 -16.29
CA ASP A 68 -10.43 4.13 -17.02
C ASP A 68 -8.99 4.64 -17.17
N ILE A 69 -8.46 4.52 -18.38
CA ILE A 69 -7.08 4.87 -18.72
C ILE A 69 -6.81 6.37 -18.53
N LYS A 70 -7.74 7.22 -18.96
CA LYS A 70 -7.53 8.68 -18.93
C LYS A 70 -7.46 9.15 -17.49
N LYS A 71 -8.40 8.74 -16.65
CA LYS A 71 -8.39 9.05 -15.22
C LYS A 71 -7.17 8.44 -14.53
N GLY A 72 -6.85 7.19 -14.84
CA GLY A 72 -5.68 6.49 -14.30
C GLY A 72 -4.40 7.28 -14.51
N ILE A 73 -4.08 7.63 -15.77
CA ILE A 73 -2.84 8.32 -16.12
C ILE A 73 -2.80 9.74 -15.54
N VAL A 74 -3.87 10.52 -15.70
CA VAL A 74 -3.91 11.92 -15.23
C VAL A 74 -3.76 11.99 -13.71
N LEU A 75 -4.51 11.15 -12.96
CA LEU A 75 -4.42 11.14 -11.51
C LEU A 75 -3.10 10.55 -11.02
N SER A 76 -2.50 9.61 -11.75
CA SER A 76 -1.16 9.11 -11.45
C SER A 76 -0.12 10.24 -11.51
N GLY A 77 -0.14 11.05 -12.57
CA GLY A 77 0.76 12.19 -12.72
C GLY A 77 0.57 13.25 -11.62
N ILE A 78 -0.68 13.64 -11.34
CA ILE A 78 -1.00 14.60 -10.27
C ILE A 78 -0.57 14.08 -8.91
N SER A 79 -0.91 12.83 -8.60
CA SER A 79 -0.58 12.19 -7.32
C SER A 79 0.91 12.05 -7.11
N LEU A 80 1.65 11.68 -8.16
CA LEU A 80 3.10 11.57 -8.13
C LEU A 80 3.74 12.94 -7.87
N ALA A 81 3.30 13.98 -8.58
CA ALA A 81 3.81 15.34 -8.39
C ALA A 81 3.58 15.85 -6.95
N ILE A 82 2.36 15.70 -6.42
CA ILE A 82 2.04 16.12 -5.05
C ILE A 82 2.83 15.30 -4.02
N SER A 83 2.94 13.98 -4.21
CA SER A 83 3.67 13.11 -3.29
C SER A 83 5.16 13.44 -3.26
N LEU A 84 5.76 13.80 -4.40
CA LEU A 84 7.15 14.25 -4.47
C LEU A 84 7.35 15.61 -3.76
N LEU A 85 6.39 16.52 -3.85
CA LEU A 85 6.44 17.78 -3.09
C LEU A 85 6.37 17.52 -1.58
N ILE A 86 5.49 16.61 -1.13
CA ILE A 86 5.42 16.19 0.27
C ILE A 86 6.74 15.54 0.71
N LEU A 87 7.28 14.64 -0.13
CA LEU A 87 8.56 13.98 0.15
C LEU A 87 9.69 15.00 0.27
N TYR A 88 9.72 16.02 -0.59
CA TYR A 88 10.70 17.11 -0.51
C TYR A 88 10.63 17.84 0.84
N VAL A 89 9.42 18.15 1.33
CA VAL A 89 9.25 18.74 2.67
C VAL A 89 9.75 17.78 3.76
N VAL A 90 9.36 16.51 3.71
CA VAL A 90 9.82 15.50 4.68
C VAL A 90 11.35 15.38 4.67
N PHE A 91 11.96 15.39 3.49
CA PHE A 91 13.41 15.31 3.30
C PHE A 91 14.14 16.44 4.02
N ASN A 92 13.69 17.68 3.84
CA ASN A 92 14.38 18.87 4.36
C ASN A 92 14.11 19.16 5.84
N TYR A 93 12.98 18.71 6.39
CA TYR A 93 12.52 19.14 7.72
C TYR A 93 12.48 18.04 8.79
N THR A 94 12.74 16.77 8.46
CA THR A 94 12.58 15.66 9.42
C THR A 94 13.83 14.83 9.67
N GLY A 95 14.96 15.14 9.00
CA GLY A 95 16.15 14.28 9.01
C GLY A 95 15.90 12.92 8.36
N PHE A 96 14.98 12.88 7.39
CA PHE A 96 14.56 11.65 6.72
C PHE A 96 15.74 10.89 6.08
N ALA A 97 16.65 11.62 5.44
CA ALA A 97 17.80 11.05 4.73
C ALA A 97 18.71 10.23 5.66
N ASP A 98 18.93 10.71 6.89
CA ASP A 98 19.82 10.06 7.87
C ASP A 98 19.21 8.79 8.47
N ARG A 99 17.87 8.68 8.46
CA ARG A 99 17.12 7.60 9.11
C ARG A 99 16.62 6.54 8.13
N TYR A 100 16.46 6.91 6.87
CA TYR A 100 16.08 5.99 5.81
C TYR A 100 17.29 5.14 5.39
N THR A 101 17.27 3.87 5.76
CA THR A 101 18.37 2.96 5.50
C THR A 101 18.06 2.03 4.34
N LEU A 102 18.92 2.07 3.33
CA LEU A 102 18.94 1.08 2.24
C LEU A 102 20.05 0.06 2.50
N PRO A 103 19.87 -1.23 2.13
CA PRO A 103 20.94 -2.20 2.23
C PRO A 103 22.16 -1.76 1.42
N MET A 104 23.37 -1.87 1.97
CA MET A 104 24.61 -1.39 1.32
C MET A 104 24.79 -1.90 -0.11
N ARG A 105 24.37 -3.15 -0.38
CA ARG A 105 24.43 -3.77 -1.71
C ARG A 105 23.48 -3.12 -2.74
N VAL A 106 22.36 -2.54 -2.28
CA VAL A 106 21.43 -1.75 -3.12
C VAL A 106 22.10 -0.44 -3.54
N VAL A 107 22.91 0.14 -2.66
CA VAL A 107 23.61 1.41 -2.90
C VAL A 107 24.81 1.22 -3.84
N SER A 108 25.53 0.10 -3.74
CA SER A 108 26.78 -0.12 -4.48
C SER A 108 26.66 -0.87 -5.82
N ASP A 109 25.57 -1.61 -6.06
CA ASP A 109 25.40 -2.46 -7.24
C ASP A 109 24.05 -2.17 -7.92
N PHE A 110 24.09 -1.58 -9.11
CA PHE A 110 22.91 -1.24 -9.89
C PHE A 110 22.05 -2.47 -10.25
N SER A 111 22.68 -3.62 -10.52
CA SER A 111 21.95 -4.85 -10.85
C SER A 111 21.19 -5.36 -9.63
N TYR A 112 21.80 -5.26 -8.44
CA TYR A 112 21.14 -5.62 -7.19
C TYR A 112 20.04 -4.62 -6.82
N PHE A 113 20.23 -3.32 -7.09
CA PHE A 113 19.18 -2.30 -6.96
C PHE A 113 17.96 -2.64 -7.82
N MET A 114 18.16 -2.94 -9.12
CA MET A 114 17.07 -3.35 -10.02
C MET A 114 16.35 -4.60 -9.53
N TYR A 115 17.08 -5.62 -9.06
CA TYR A 115 16.46 -6.80 -8.46
C TYR A 115 15.64 -6.47 -7.21
N TYR A 116 16.19 -5.64 -6.32
CA TYR A 116 15.52 -5.22 -5.09
C TYR A 116 14.20 -4.49 -5.39
N GLU A 117 14.22 -3.53 -6.32
CA GLU A 117 13.02 -2.77 -6.70
C GLU A 117 11.96 -3.66 -7.37
N LEU A 118 12.37 -4.43 -8.39
CA LEU A 118 11.42 -5.19 -9.20
C LEU A 118 10.87 -6.43 -8.49
N VAL A 119 11.61 -6.99 -7.52
CA VAL A 119 11.18 -8.19 -6.81
C VAL A 119 10.63 -7.83 -5.44
N VAL A 120 11.38 -7.10 -4.60
CA VAL A 120 10.98 -6.88 -3.21
C VAL A 120 9.98 -5.73 -3.09
N VAL A 121 10.30 -4.56 -3.66
CA VAL A 121 9.44 -3.36 -3.56
C VAL A 121 8.16 -3.56 -4.34
N LEU A 122 8.24 -4.08 -5.58
CA LEU A 122 7.06 -4.35 -6.39
C LEU A 122 6.16 -5.43 -5.78
N PHE A 123 6.73 -6.52 -5.23
CA PHE A 123 5.93 -7.55 -4.55
C PHE A 123 5.23 -6.97 -3.31
N THR A 124 5.94 -6.21 -2.49
CA THR A 124 5.36 -5.57 -1.29
C THR A 124 4.25 -4.60 -1.68
N SER A 125 4.48 -3.78 -2.71
CA SER A 125 3.48 -2.86 -3.25
C SER A 125 2.26 -3.59 -3.80
N LEU A 126 2.45 -4.69 -4.55
CA LEU A 126 1.37 -5.53 -5.07
C LEU A 126 0.50 -6.08 -3.92
N VAL A 127 1.13 -6.61 -2.87
CA VAL A 127 0.40 -7.19 -1.75
C VAL A 127 -0.39 -6.12 -0.99
N TYR A 128 0.19 -4.94 -0.78
CA TYR A 128 -0.53 -3.82 -0.17
C TYR A 128 -1.65 -3.28 -1.06
N GLU A 129 -1.44 -3.13 -2.35
CA GLU A 129 -2.49 -2.76 -3.32
C GLU A 129 -3.65 -3.75 -3.27
N PHE A 130 -3.32 -5.04 -3.30
CA PHE A 130 -4.31 -6.10 -3.27
C PHE A 130 -5.17 -6.05 -2.00
N PHE A 131 -4.55 -5.94 -0.82
CA PHE A 131 -5.30 -5.90 0.43
C PHE A 131 -6.03 -4.58 0.64
N PHE A 132 -5.34 -3.45 0.58
CA PHE A 132 -5.90 -2.18 1.02
C PHE A 132 -6.83 -1.56 -0.01
N ARG A 133 -6.48 -1.63 -1.30
CA ARG A 133 -7.34 -1.09 -2.36
C ARG A 133 -8.29 -2.18 -2.87
N GLY A 134 -7.73 -3.35 -3.20
CA GLY A 134 -8.46 -4.47 -3.77
C GLY A 134 -9.55 -5.04 -2.86
N PHE A 135 -9.18 -5.36 -1.62
CA PHE A 135 -10.10 -5.93 -0.64
C PHE A 135 -10.78 -4.84 0.21
N LEU A 136 -10.01 -4.13 1.02
CA LEU A 136 -10.53 -3.22 2.04
C LEU A 136 -11.34 -2.07 1.43
N MET A 137 -10.74 -1.31 0.50
CA MET A 137 -11.40 -0.13 -0.06
C MET A 137 -12.57 -0.52 -0.98
N PHE A 138 -12.36 -1.39 -1.97
CA PHE A 138 -13.42 -1.69 -2.94
C PHE A 138 -14.60 -2.48 -2.37
N HIS A 139 -14.44 -3.22 -1.28
CA HIS A 139 -15.61 -3.83 -0.61
C HIS A 139 -16.41 -2.83 0.22
N LEU A 140 -15.83 -1.68 0.59
CA LEU A 140 -16.49 -0.62 1.36
C LEU A 140 -16.94 0.56 0.50
N VAL A 141 -16.44 0.67 -0.73
CA VAL A 141 -16.65 1.84 -1.60
C VAL A 141 -18.12 2.06 -1.96
N ASP A 142 -18.89 0.99 -2.11
CA ASP A 142 -20.31 1.08 -2.49
C ASP A 142 -21.15 1.71 -1.37
N ASP A 143 -20.74 1.50 -0.11
CA ASP A 143 -21.42 2.03 1.06
C ASP A 143 -20.85 3.40 1.50
N TRP A 144 -19.52 3.56 1.46
CA TRP A 144 -18.82 4.72 2.07
C TRP A 144 -18.29 5.72 1.04
N GLY A 145 -18.30 5.38 -0.26
CA GLY A 145 -17.76 6.22 -1.32
C GLY A 145 -16.32 6.66 -1.04
N TRP A 146 -16.08 7.97 -1.09
CA TRP A 146 -14.78 8.57 -0.78
C TRP A 146 -14.28 8.30 0.65
N GLY A 147 -15.19 8.07 1.61
CA GLY A 147 -14.82 7.71 2.98
C GLY A 147 -13.99 6.43 3.06
N ALA A 148 -14.14 5.52 2.08
CA ALA A 148 -13.34 4.30 2.00
C ALA A 148 -11.84 4.58 1.76
N ILE A 149 -11.50 5.68 1.05
CA ILE A 149 -10.10 6.08 0.78
C ILE A 149 -9.42 6.55 2.07
N LEU A 150 -10.13 7.33 2.89
CA LEU A 150 -9.60 7.77 4.18
C LEU A 150 -9.51 6.59 5.15
N PHE A 151 -10.53 5.74 5.18
CA PHE A 151 -10.54 4.59 6.08
C PHE A 151 -9.39 3.61 5.78
N GLN A 152 -9.16 3.25 4.51
CA GLN A 152 -8.07 2.34 4.17
C GLN A 152 -6.69 2.92 4.54
N TRP A 153 -6.52 4.24 4.40
CA TRP A 153 -5.30 4.92 4.81
C TRP A 153 -5.11 4.90 6.32
N LEU A 154 -6.16 5.20 7.10
CA LEU A 154 -6.11 5.12 8.57
C LEU A 154 -5.77 3.70 9.05
N VAL A 155 -6.37 2.68 8.46
CA VAL A 155 -6.05 1.27 8.78
C VAL A 155 -4.58 0.97 8.48
N PHE A 156 -4.02 1.49 7.37
CA PHE A 156 -2.61 1.33 7.06
C PHE A 156 -1.70 2.05 8.08
N LEU A 157 -2.03 3.28 8.46
CA LEU A 157 -1.29 4.02 9.49
C LEU A 157 -1.31 3.29 10.84
N ILE A 158 -2.45 2.72 11.23
CA ILE A 158 -2.56 1.90 12.45
C ILE A 158 -1.67 0.67 12.34
N LEU A 159 -1.70 -0.05 11.21
CA LEU A 159 -0.85 -1.22 10.99
C LEU A 159 0.64 -0.87 11.12
N VAL A 160 1.07 0.24 10.52
CA VAL A 160 2.46 0.72 10.61
C VAL A 160 2.80 1.16 12.03
N GLY A 161 1.93 1.91 12.70
CA GLY A 161 2.14 2.43 14.05
C GLY A 161 2.12 1.37 15.16
N LEU A 162 1.39 0.27 14.96
CA LEU A 162 1.41 -0.90 15.85
C LEU A 162 2.68 -1.75 15.67
N ASN A 163 3.50 -1.46 14.65
CA ASN A 163 4.77 -2.14 14.50
C ASN A 163 5.77 -1.61 15.54
N THR A 164 6.33 -2.50 16.36
CA THR A 164 7.13 -2.14 17.54
C THR A 164 8.43 -1.44 17.18
N GLN A 165 8.86 -1.57 15.93
CA GLN A 165 9.95 -0.82 15.33
C GLN A 165 9.41 -0.08 14.12
N PHE A 166 9.08 1.20 14.29
CA PHE A 166 8.77 2.07 13.17
C PHE A 166 9.99 2.14 12.25
N SER A 167 9.81 1.75 10.98
CA SER A 167 10.83 1.86 9.96
C SER A 167 10.58 3.10 9.12
N TRP A 168 11.60 3.95 8.99
CA TRP A 168 11.60 5.09 8.07
C TRP A 168 11.37 4.67 6.62
N GLY A 169 11.66 3.39 6.29
CA GLY A 169 11.29 2.74 5.03
C GLY A 169 9.80 2.76 4.69
N MET A 170 8.91 2.93 5.70
CA MET A 170 7.46 2.96 5.48
C MET A 170 6.93 4.35 5.13
N VAL A 171 7.71 5.42 5.33
CA VAL A 171 7.27 6.80 5.09
C VAL A 171 6.83 7.05 3.65
N PRO A 172 7.55 6.57 2.60
CA PRO A 172 7.07 6.72 1.23
C PRO A 172 5.70 6.05 1.01
N TYR A 173 5.50 4.86 1.59
CA TYR A 173 4.19 4.21 1.54
C TYR A 173 3.11 5.03 2.25
N MET A 174 3.41 5.58 3.44
CA MET A 174 2.45 6.38 4.22
C MET A 174 2.02 7.67 3.47
N ILE A 175 2.97 8.34 2.81
CA ILE A 175 2.71 9.52 1.99
C ILE A 175 1.82 9.16 0.79
N PHE A 176 2.16 8.08 0.08
CA PHE A 176 1.51 7.75 -1.19
C PHE A 176 0.17 7.02 -1.03
N PHE A 177 -0.05 6.33 0.10
CA PHE A 177 -1.24 5.49 0.34
C PHE A 177 -2.61 6.15 0.09
N PRO A 178 -2.89 7.40 0.53
CA PRO A 178 -4.17 8.04 0.25
C PRO A 178 -4.32 8.35 -1.25
N PHE A 179 -3.23 8.70 -1.93
CA PHE A 179 -3.22 8.92 -3.38
C PHE A 179 -3.41 7.63 -4.16
N ALA A 180 -2.79 6.53 -3.74
CA ALA A 180 -3.05 5.20 -4.30
C ALA A 180 -4.54 4.84 -4.22
N GLY A 181 -5.19 5.11 -3.08
CA GLY A 181 -6.63 4.94 -2.91
C GLY A 181 -7.44 5.83 -3.86
N TRP A 182 -7.05 7.10 -4.03
CA TRP A 182 -7.72 8.03 -4.94
C TRP A 182 -7.61 7.60 -6.41
N ILE A 183 -6.40 7.23 -6.87
CA ILE A 183 -6.17 6.70 -8.22
C ILE A 183 -7.05 5.47 -8.45
N ALA A 184 -7.03 4.51 -7.53
CA ALA A 184 -7.77 3.26 -7.67
C ALA A 184 -9.30 3.48 -7.67
N TYR A 185 -9.79 4.41 -6.85
CA TYR A 185 -11.20 4.78 -6.77
C TYR A 185 -11.72 5.35 -8.11
N GLU A 186 -11.02 6.35 -8.65
CA GLU A 186 -11.44 7.06 -9.87
C GLU A 186 -11.20 6.24 -11.14
N SER A 187 -10.05 5.59 -11.25
CA SER A 187 -9.70 4.77 -12.42
C SER A 187 -10.40 3.41 -12.42
N LYS A 188 -10.94 2.98 -11.28
CA LYS A 188 -11.52 1.64 -11.10
C LYS A 188 -10.52 0.52 -11.43
N SER A 189 -9.24 0.73 -11.14
CA SER A 189 -8.14 -0.20 -11.41
C SER A 189 -7.07 -0.16 -10.33
N LEU A 190 -6.52 -1.33 -9.97
CA LEU A 190 -5.35 -1.43 -9.10
C LEU A 190 -4.02 -1.20 -9.82
N PHE A 191 -3.99 -1.33 -11.15
CA PHE A 191 -2.72 -1.31 -11.88
C PHE A 191 -2.09 0.07 -11.90
N TYR A 192 -2.90 1.13 -11.99
CA TYR A 192 -2.40 2.51 -11.97
C TYR A 192 -1.86 2.91 -10.60
N SER A 193 -2.57 2.58 -9.52
CA SER A 193 -2.09 2.85 -8.17
C SER A 193 -0.81 2.08 -7.87
N LEU A 194 -0.77 0.79 -8.24
CA LEU A 194 0.42 -0.07 -8.09
C LEU A 194 1.63 0.50 -8.81
N ALA A 195 1.48 0.80 -10.10
CA ALA A 195 2.57 1.32 -10.91
C ALA A 195 3.08 2.66 -10.35
N THR A 196 2.17 3.56 -10.01
CA THR A 196 2.55 4.91 -9.54
C THR A 196 3.18 4.88 -8.15
N GLN A 197 2.65 4.05 -7.24
CA GLN A 197 3.27 3.86 -5.92
C GLN A 197 4.67 3.27 -6.05
N SER A 198 4.84 2.26 -6.91
CA SER A 198 6.15 1.64 -7.14
C SER A 198 7.14 2.65 -7.73
N ILE A 199 6.71 3.43 -8.73
CA ILE A 199 7.52 4.51 -9.31
C ILE A 199 7.91 5.55 -8.25
N PHE A 200 6.97 5.94 -7.39
CA PHE A 200 7.25 6.91 -6.31
C PHE A 200 8.32 6.39 -5.34
N ILE A 201 8.25 5.11 -4.96
CA ILE A 201 9.24 4.49 -4.07
C ILE A 201 10.60 4.39 -4.78
N ILE A 202 10.64 3.94 -6.04
CA ILE A 202 11.86 3.88 -6.84
C ILE A 202 12.53 5.27 -6.95
N ILE A 203 11.76 6.33 -7.21
CA ILE A 203 12.28 7.69 -7.25
C ILE A 203 12.85 8.10 -5.88
N THR A 204 12.15 7.75 -4.79
CA THR A 204 12.62 8.04 -3.43
C THR A 204 13.97 7.38 -3.16
N ASP A 205 14.11 6.10 -3.52
CA ASP A 205 15.34 5.34 -3.31
C ASP A 205 16.50 5.89 -4.16
N ILE A 206 16.24 6.26 -5.43
CA ILE A 206 17.23 6.92 -6.31
C ILE A 206 17.70 8.25 -5.71
N VAL A 207 16.78 9.09 -5.23
CA VAL A 207 17.11 10.40 -4.63
C VAL A 207 17.98 10.23 -3.39
N LEU A 208 17.67 9.24 -2.55
CA LEU A 208 18.43 8.94 -1.34
C LEU A 208 19.82 8.40 -1.64
N ILE A 209 19.93 7.47 -2.58
CA ILE A 209 21.23 6.96 -3.05
C ILE A 209 22.09 8.14 -3.52
N LYS A 210 21.55 9.01 -4.39
CA LYS A 210 22.29 10.15 -4.91
C LYS A 210 22.72 11.13 -3.81
N THR A 211 21.87 11.41 -2.83
CA THR A 211 22.19 12.38 -1.78
C THR A 211 23.22 11.86 -0.79
N ASN A 212 23.16 10.57 -0.43
CA ASN A 212 24.11 9.93 0.48
C ASN A 212 25.51 9.73 -0.14
N PHE A 213 25.65 9.77 -1.47
CA PHE A 213 26.94 9.74 -2.17
C PHE A 213 27.58 11.12 -2.36
N LEU A 214 26.83 12.21 -2.13
CA LEU A 214 27.30 13.59 -2.29
C LEU A 214 27.75 14.24 -0.97
N ASN A 215 27.56 13.56 0.16
CA ASN A 215 28.03 13.93 1.49
C ASN A 215 29.14 12.97 1.93
#